data_AF-A0A7W0N4X4-F1
#
_entry.id   AF-A0A7W0N4X4-F1
#
_cell.length_a   1.000
_cell.length_b   1.000
_cell.length_c   1.000
_cell.angle_alpha   90.00
_cell.angle_beta   90.00
_cell.angle_gamma   90.00
#
_symmetry.space_group_name_H-M   'P 1'
#
loop_
_entity.id
_entity.type
_entity.pdbx_description
1 polymer ?
#
loop_
_entity_poly.entity_id
_entity_poly.type
_entity_poly.pdbx_seq_one_letter_code
_entity_poly.pdbx_strand_id
1 'polypeptide(L)'
;MADKPRVRAPKQRATPRPDDSSRNRRLLLYGVGALIALAAFAAAVFLAGFGGNDASPEQVRADLEAAGCTLQAVKAQPGQHSLGPDETSEWNTDPPTSGPHFGFDDAGNLGTVIWGAYEEPLQLARVVHNLEHGGILIFYGDEVPDAVVAELREFYDSHERGTLLAPYPNL
;
A
#
# COMPACT_ATOMS: atom_id res chain seq x y z
N MET A 1 42.28 -61.04 -73.05
CA MET A 1 42.27 -60.38 -71.73
C MET A 1 41.16 -59.35 -71.75
N ALA A 2 40.11 -59.52 -70.96
CA ALA A 2 38.92 -58.66 -70.99
C ALA A 2 39.09 -57.46 -70.03
N ASP A 3 38.78 -56.27 -70.52
CA ASP A 3 38.95 -54.99 -69.83
C ASP A 3 37.80 -54.75 -68.82
N LYS A 4 38.12 -54.28 -67.62
CA LYS A 4 37.17 -54.22 -66.49
C LYS A 4 36.47 -52.85 -66.46
N PRO A 5 35.12 -52.75 -66.35
CA PRO A 5 34.43 -51.48 -66.48
C PRO A 5 34.65 -50.61 -65.23
N ARG A 6 35.01 -49.34 -65.45
CA ARG A 6 35.17 -48.33 -64.39
C ARG A 6 33.81 -47.83 -63.91
N VAL A 7 33.51 -48.05 -62.63
CA VAL A 7 32.30 -47.54 -61.97
C VAL A 7 32.41 -46.03 -61.78
N ARG A 8 31.41 -45.27 -62.24
CA ARG A 8 31.30 -43.83 -61.98
C ARG A 8 30.68 -43.60 -60.62
N ALA A 9 31.36 -42.85 -59.75
CA ALA A 9 30.82 -42.45 -58.45
C ALA A 9 29.61 -41.50 -58.61
N PRO A 10 28.59 -41.58 -57.73
CA PRO A 10 27.42 -40.71 -57.81
C PRO A 10 27.78 -39.27 -57.46
N LYS A 11 27.24 -38.30 -58.22
CA LYS A 11 27.35 -36.87 -57.91
C LYS A 11 26.63 -36.58 -56.59
N GLN A 12 27.36 -36.12 -55.58
CA GLN A 12 26.77 -35.64 -54.32
C GLN A 12 25.91 -34.40 -54.60
N ARG A 13 24.62 -34.48 -54.26
CA ARG A 13 23.70 -33.34 -54.27
C ARG A 13 23.89 -32.58 -52.96
N ALA A 14 24.51 -31.39 -53.03
CA ALA A 14 24.52 -30.46 -51.91
C ALA A 14 23.12 -29.84 -51.78
N THR A 15 22.37 -30.23 -50.75
CA THR A 15 21.21 -29.46 -50.30
C THR A 15 21.73 -28.21 -49.57
N PRO A 16 21.26 -26.99 -49.92
CA PRO A 16 21.59 -25.80 -49.15
C PRO A 16 21.16 -26.01 -47.70
N ARG A 17 22.10 -25.95 -46.77
CA ARG A 17 21.79 -25.91 -45.32
C ARG A 17 20.94 -24.67 -45.08
N PRO A 18 19.74 -24.77 -44.49
CA PRO A 18 18.97 -23.58 -44.14
C PRO A 18 19.84 -22.70 -43.23
N ASP A 19 19.91 -21.40 -43.54
CA ASP A 19 20.74 -20.44 -42.83
C ASP A 19 20.20 -20.20 -41.41
N ASP A 20 20.67 -21.03 -40.48
CA ASP A 20 20.35 -21.00 -39.05
C ASP A 20 20.76 -19.67 -38.40
N SER A 21 21.72 -18.95 -39.01
CA SER A 21 22.20 -17.66 -38.49
C SER A 21 21.10 -16.59 -38.51
N SER A 22 20.25 -16.60 -39.55
CA SER A 22 19.14 -15.65 -39.68
C SER A 22 18.06 -15.87 -38.62
N ARG A 23 17.81 -17.13 -38.24
CA ARG A 23 16.82 -17.54 -37.25
C ARG A 23 17.31 -17.24 -35.83
N ASN A 24 18.58 -17.53 -35.56
CA ASN A 24 19.24 -17.21 -34.29
C ASN A 24 19.38 -15.70 -34.07
N ARG A 25 19.66 -14.92 -35.12
CA ARG A 25 19.69 -13.45 -35.05
C ARG A 25 18.32 -12.85 -34.73
N ARG A 26 17.25 -13.39 -35.32
CA ARG A 26 15.87 -12.95 -35.01
C ARG A 26 15.49 -13.29 -33.56
N LEU A 27 15.82 -14.50 -33.10
CA LEU A 27 15.59 -14.91 -31.71
C LEU A 27 16.35 -14.02 -30.72
N LEU A 28 17.61 -13.67 -31.01
CA LEU A 28 18.37 -12.70 -30.22
C LEU A 28 17.70 -11.32 -30.19
N LEU A 29 17.24 -10.81 -31.34
CA LEU A 29 16.56 -9.51 -31.41
C LEU A 29 15.23 -9.51 -30.64
N TYR A 30 14.45 -10.59 -30.71
CA TYR A 30 13.23 -10.74 -29.93
C TYR A 30 13.52 -10.86 -28.43
N GLY A 31 14.55 -11.60 -28.04
CA GLY A 31 14.97 -11.72 -26.64
C GLY A 31 15.42 -10.39 -26.05
N VAL A 32 16.21 -9.61 -26.80
CA VAL A 32 16.63 -8.26 -26.40
C VAL A 32 15.42 -7.31 -26.34
N GLY A 33 14.55 -7.35 -27.34
CA GLY A 33 13.33 -6.53 -27.36
C GLY A 33 12.39 -6.82 -26.17
N ALA A 34 12.21 -8.10 -25.83
CA ALA A 34 11.40 -8.52 -24.70
C ALA A 34 11.99 -8.06 -23.36
N LEU A 35 13.32 -8.13 -23.19
CA LEU A 35 14.01 -7.64 -21.99
C LEU A 35 13.87 -6.13 -21.83
N ILE A 36 14.00 -5.36 -22.92
CA ILE A 36 13.82 -3.90 -22.88
C ILE A 36 12.38 -3.54 -22.50
N ALA A 37 11.40 -4.22 -23.09
CA ALA A 37 9.99 -3.99 -22.77
C ALA A 37 9.67 -4.30 -21.29
N LEU A 38 10.22 -5.40 -20.77
CA LEU A 38 10.06 -5.78 -19.36
C LEU A 38 10.71 -4.74 -18.42
N ALA A 39 11.91 -4.28 -18.74
CA ALA A 39 12.62 -3.27 -17.95
C ALA A 39 11.87 -1.92 -17.97
N ALA A 40 11.35 -1.50 -19.13
CA ALA A 40 10.55 -0.28 -19.25
C ALA A 40 9.23 -0.38 -18.46
N PHE A 41 8.57 -1.53 -18.50
CA PHE A 41 7.37 -1.79 -17.70
C PHE A 41 7.68 -1.75 -16.21
N ALA A 42 8.74 -2.41 -15.76
CA ALA A 42 9.17 -2.37 -14.36
C ALA A 42 9.53 -0.95 -13.91
N ALA A 43 10.22 -0.16 -14.75
CA ALA A 43 10.54 1.23 -14.47
C ALA A 43 9.29 2.12 -14.40
N ALA A 44 8.31 1.91 -15.29
CA ALA A 44 7.04 2.64 -15.26
C ALA A 44 6.23 2.32 -13.99
N VAL A 45 6.16 1.04 -13.59
CA VAL A 45 5.54 0.61 -12.33
C VAL A 45 6.28 1.19 -11.12
N PHE A 46 7.62 1.22 -11.15
CA PHE A 46 8.43 1.80 -10.09
C PHE A 46 8.20 3.31 -9.96
N LEU A 47 8.23 4.05 -11.07
CA LEU A 47 7.99 5.50 -11.08
C LEU A 47 6.55 5.87 -10.69
N ALA A 48 5.56 5.10 -11.14
CA ALA A 48 4.16 5.34 -10.82
C ALA A 48 3.78 4.89 -9.40
N GLY A 49 4.45 3.89 -8.83
CA GLY A 49 4.12 3.31 -7.53
C GLY A 49 5.02 3.72 -6.36
N PHE A 50 6.23 4.24 -6.62
CA PHE A 50 7.24 4.55 -5.60
C PHE A 50 7.90 5.93 -5.77
N GLY A 51 7.48 6.72 -6.76
CA GLY A 51 8.02 8.06 -7.06
C GLY A 51 7.31 9.20 -6.32
N GLY A 52 6.90 8.99 -5.07
CA GLY A 52 6.29 10.03 -4.24
C GLY A 52 7.33 11.04 -3.77
N ASN A 53 7.03 12.33 -3.89
CA ASN A 53 7.79 13.40 -3.24
C ASN A 53 7.31 13.47 -1.78
N ASP A 54 7.83 12.60 -0.92
CA ASP A 54 7.41 12.55 0.48
C ASP A 54 7.63 13.94 1.12
N ALA A 55 6.55 14.56 1.58
CA ALA A 55 6.63 15.80 2.32
C ALA A 55 7.43 15.56 3.61
N SER A 56 8.38 16.45 3.91
CA SER A 56 9.12 16.34 5.17
C SER A 56 8.17 16.60 6.35
N PRO A 57 8.41 16.01 7.54
CA PRO A 57 7.59 16.29 8.73
C PRO A 57 7.47 17.78 9.04
N GLU A 58 8.52 18.55 8.75
CA GLU A 58 8.54 20.01 8.92
C GLU A 58 7.62 20.72 7.93
N GLN A 59 7.55 20.24 6.68
CA GLN A 59 6.64 20.79 5.67
C GLN A 59 5.19 20.50 6.05
N VAL A 60 4.87 19.26 6.42
CA VAL A 60 3.52 18.88 6.88
C VAL A 60 3.09 19.74 8.06
N ARG A 61 3.99 19.96 9.03
CA ARG A 61 3.71 20.84 10.17
C ARG A 61 3.43 22.28 9.74
N ALA A 62 4.24 22.83 8.84
CA ALA A 62 4.03 24.19 8.36
C ALA A 62 2.70 24.35 7.62
N ASP A 63 2.31 23.36 6.82
CA ASP A 63 1.04 23.35 6.09
C ASP A 63 -0.15 23.27 7.05
N LEU A 64 -0.07 22.44 8.09
CA LEU A 64 -1.10 22.37 9.15
C LEU A 64 -1.23 23.69 9.90
N GLU A 65 -0.11 24.31 10.30
CA GLU A 65 -0.12 25.61 10.98
C GLU A 65 -0.70 26.72 10.08
N ALA A 66 -0.37 26.71 8.78
CA ALA A 66 -0.91 27.66 7.80
C ALA A 66 -2.41 27.46 7.54
N ALA A 67 -2.90 26.23 7.63
CA ALA A 67 -4.33 25.90 7.57
C ALA A 67 -5.10 26.24 8.86
N GLY A 68 -4.40 26.74 9.90
CA GLY A 68 -5.00 27.06 11.19
C GLY A 68 -5.27 25.83 12.07
N CYS A 69 -4.67 24.68 11.74
CA CYS A 69 -4.79 23.47 12.54
C CYS A 69 -3.92 23.57 13.80
N THR A 70 -4.38 22.97 14.89
CA THR A 70 -3.57 22.78 16.09
C THR A 70 -2.86 21.43 16.01
N LEU A 71 -1.53 21.44 16.07
CA LEU A 71 -0.73 20.23 16.17
C LEU A 71 -0.23 20.03 17.60
N GLN A 72 -0.60 18.91 18.21
CA GLN A 72 -0.11 18.48 19.51
C GLN A 72 0.74 17.22 19.36
N ALA A 73 1.99 17.29 19.85
CA ALA A 73 2.86 16.14 20.00
C ALA A 73 3.08 15.87 21.48
N VAL A 74 2.65 14.72 21.96
CA VAL A 74 2.89 14.27 23.34
C VAL A 74 3.82 13.06 23.36
N LYS A 75 4.40 12.78 24.52
CA LYS A 75 5.11 11.51 24.73
C LYS A 75 4.11 10.36 24.67
N ALA A 76 4.36 9.39 23.80
CA ALA A 76 3.56 8.19 23.71
C ALA A 76 3.56 7.40 25.04
N GLN A 77 2.39 6.90 25.42
CA GLN A 77 2.22 6.00 26.54
C GLN A 77 2.48 4.54 26.14
N PRO A 78 2.84 3.65 27.08
CA PRO A 78 3.03 2.23 26.78
C PRO A 78 1.74 1.57 26.26
N GLY A 79 1.84 0.86 25.12
CA GLY A 79 0.74 0.08 24.53
C GLY A 79 0.51 -1.23 25.28
N GLN A 80 -0.32 -1.21 26.33
CA GLN A 80 -0.65 -2.40 27.12
C GLN A 80 -2.03 -2.93 26.70
N HIS A 81 -2.11 -4.19 26.30
CA HIS A 81 -3.37 -4.89 26.00
C HIS A 81 -4.11 -5.28 27.29
N SER A 82 -4.49 -4.29 28.09
CA SER A 82 -5.00 -4.47 29.45
C SER A 82 -6.44 -4.01 29.67
N LEU A 83 -7.05 -3.36 28.68
CA LEU A 83 -8.43 -2.88 28.77
C LEU A 83 -9.39 -3.89 28.15
N GLY A 84 -10.64 -3.93 28.63
CA GLY A 84 -11.80 -4.44 27.87
C GLY A 84 -12.22 -3.49 26.73
N PRO A 85 -13.13 -3.92 25.83
CA PRO A 85 -13.51 -3.13 24.65
C PRO A 85 -14.22 -1.80 24.98
N ASP A 86 -14.98 -1.77 26.07
CA ASP A 86 -15.72 -0.58 26.55
C ASP A 86 -15.00 0.14 27.70
N GLU A 87 -13.82 -0.34 28.11
CA GLU A 87 -13.07 0.26 29.20
C GLU A 87 -12.31 1.51 28.74
N THR A 88 -12.01 2.38 29.70
CA THR A 88 -11.24 3.60 29.48
C THR A 88 -9.94 3.57 30.28
N SER A 89 -9.01 4.45 29.92
CA SER A 89 -7.78 4.66 30.68
C SER A 89 -7.54 6.15 30.89
N GLU A 90 -6.60 6.49 31.76
CA GLU A 90 -6.09 7.86 31.92
C GLU A 90 -5.17 8.19 30.75
N TRP A 91 -5.72 8.31 29.54
CA TRP A 91 -4.94 8.70 28.38
C TRP A 91 -4.47 10.15 28.49
N ASN A 92 -3.26 10.44 28.00
CA ASN A 92 -2.65 11.75 28.07
C ASN A 92 -3.00 12.68 26.89
N THR A 93 -3.87 12.21 25.98
CA THR A 93 -4.52 13.01 24.94
C THR A 93 -6.00 12.67 24.91
N ASP A 94 -6.79 13.63 24.47
CA ASP A 94 -8.20 13.44 24.17
C ASP A 94 -8.50 14.06 22.79
N PRO A 95 -8.82 13.26 21.76
CA PRO A 95 -8.96 11.80 21.75
C PRO A 95 -7.65 11.03 22.06
N PRO A 96 -7.71 9.76 22.51
CA PRO A 96 -6.53 9.00 22.85
C PRO A 96 -5.73 8.60 21.61
N THR A 97 -4.41 8.85 21.65
CA THR A 97 -3.48 8.56 20.53
C THR A 97 -2.47 7.45 20.84
N SER A 98 -2.35 7.06 22.10
CA SER A 98 -1.46 5.98 22.58
C SER A 98 -1.87 5.54 23.98
N GLY A 99 -1.36 4.40 24.45
CA GLY A 99 -1.54 3.93 25.84
C GLY A 99 -2.26 2.60 25.94
N PRO A 100 -2.76 2.24 27.13
CA PRO A 100 -3.53 1.01 27.33
C PRO A 100 -4.74 0.93 26.40
N HIS A 101 -5.01 -0.26 25.88
CA HIS A 101 -6.06 -0.49 24.89
C HIS A 101 -6.51 -1.97 24.86
N PHE A 102 -7.54 -2.28 24.08
CA PHE A 102 -8.09 -3.62 23.99
C PHE A 102 -7.34 -4.47 22.96
N GLY A 103 -6.72 -5.57 23.39
CA GLY A 103 -5.93 -6.47 22.54
C GLY A 103 -6.78 -7.48 21.77
N PHE A 104 -7.42 -8.40 22.50
CA PHE A 104 -8.21 -9.50 21.94
C PHE A 104 -9.27 -9.95 22.96
N ASP A 105 -10.37 -10.53 22.48
CA ASP A 105 -11.38 -11.12 23.36
C ASP A 105 -10.98 -12.53 23.86
N ASP A 106 -11.76 -13.10 24.78
CA ASP A 106 -11.54 -14.44 25.33
C ASP A 106 -11.58 -15.56 24.26
N ALA A 107 -12.18 -15.29 23.10
CA ALA A 107 -12.24 -16.19 21.96
C ALA A 107 -11.07 -15.99 20.97
N GLY A 108 -10.18 -15.03 21.23
CA GLY A 108 -9.02 -14.70 20.41
C GLY A 108 -9.32 -13.84 19.18
N ASN A 109 -10.49 -13.21 19.10
CA ASN A 109 -10.78 -12.26 18.04
C ASN A 109 -10.01 -10.94 18.26
N LEU A 110 -9.59 -10.30 17.18
CA LEU A 110 -8.82 -9.06 17.22
C LEU A 110 -9.62 -7.92 17.87
N GLY A 111 -8.92 -7.14 18.69
CA GLY A 111 -9.49 -6.00 19.40
C GLY A 111 -9.64 -4.72 18.58
N THR A 112 -9.15 -4.69 17.35
CA THR A 112 -9.28 -3.52 16.45
C THR A 112 -10.73 -3.29 16.01
N VAL A 113 -11.06 -2.05 15.67
CA VAL A 113 -12.24 -1.70 14.86
C VAL A 113 -11.99 -2.10 13.41
N ILE A 114 -13.05 -2.52 12.71
CA ILE A 114 -13.00 -2.74 11.26
C ILE A 114 -12.72 -1.38 10.58
N TRP A 115 -11.84 -1.35 9.57
CA TRP A 115 -11.59 -0.10 8.84
C TRP A 115 -12.86 0.35 8.11
N GLY A 116 -13.22 1.62 8.26
CA GLY A 116 -14.53 2.10 7.82
C GLY A 116 -14.80 3.56 8.16
N ALA A 117 -15.81 4.12 7.48
CA ALA A 117 -16.50 5.33 7.90
C ALA A 117 -17.77 4.94 8.68
N TYR A 118 -17.92 5.49 9.86
CA TYR A 118 -18.98 5.18 10.82
C TYR A 118 -19.85 6.40 11.07
N GLU A 119 -21.14 6.16 11.28
CA GLU A 119 -22.12 7.18 11.65
C GLU A 119 -22.33 7.24 13.17
N GLU A 120 -21.73 6.32 13.92
CA GLU A 120 -21.84 6.19 15.37
C GLU A 120 -20.45 6.26 16.03
N PRO A 121 -20.35 6.77 17.27
CA PRO A 121 -19.08 6.83 17.99
C PRO A 121 -18.43 5.45 18.16
N LEU A 122 -17.09 5.43 18.10
CA LEU A 122 -16.30 4.20 18.23
C LEU A 122 -15.84 3.95 19.66
N GLN A 123 -15.65 2.67 19.99
CA GLN A 123 -15.01 2.22 21.23
C GLN A 123 -13.53 2.62 21.23
N LEU A 124 -13.16 3.61 22.06
CA LEU A 124 -11.81 4.20 22.05
C LEU A 124 -10.70 3.18 22.36
N ALA A 125 -10.92 2.24 23.27
CA ALA A 125 -9.95 1.17 23.55
C ALA A 125 -9.65 0.30 22.32
N ARG A 126 -10.58 0.18 21.37
CA ARG A 126 -10.32 -0.50 20.09
C ARG A 126 -9.62 0.41 19.10
N VAL A 127 -10.01 1.68 19.04
CA VAL A 127 -9.41 2.68 18.15
C VAL A 127 -7.92 2.87 18.44
N VAL A 128 -7.51 2.91 19.72
CA VAL A 128 -6.10 2.99 20.09
C VAL A 128 -5.31 1.76 19.60
N HIS A 129 -5.93 0.58 19.54
CA HIS A 129 -5.31 -0.60 18.93
C HIS A 129 -5.12 -0.41 17.41
N ASN A 130 -6.10 0.17 16.69
CA ASN A 130 -5.90 0.53 15.29
C ASN A 130 -4.71 1.50 15.10
N LEU A 131 -4.55 2.48 16.00
CA LEU A 131 -3.41 3.41 15.98
C LEU A 131 -2.08 2.70 16.29
N GLU A 132 -2.05 1.69 17.17
CA GLU A 132 -0.86 0.84 17.39
C GLU A 132 -0.40 0.16 16.08
N HIS A 133 -1.34 -0.23 15.23
CA HIS A 133 -1.06 -0.82 13.90
C HIS A 133 -0.79 0.21 12.80
N GLY A 134 -0.60 1.48 13.16
CA GLY A 134 -0.32 2.57 12.21
C GLY A 134 -1.55 3.09 11.47
N GLY A 135 -2.75 2.89 12.04
CA GLY A 135 -3.99 3.43 11.50
C GLY A 135 -4.02 4.96 11.54
N ILE A 136 -4.85 5.52 10.66
CA ILE A 136 -5.20 6.94 10.62
C ILE A 136 -6.63 7.09 11.13
N LEU A 137 -6.86 8.10 11.95
CA LEU A 137 -8.16 8.38 12.55
C LEU A 137 -8.60 9.79 12.21
N ILE A 138 -9.81 9.91 11.71
CA ILE A 138 -10.50 11.17 11.44
C ILE A 138 -11.73 11.19 12.34
N PHE A 139 -11.71 12.06 13.34
CA PHE A 139 -12.86 12.31 14.20
C PHE A 139 -13.43 13.70 13.92
N TYR A 140 -14.75 13.82 14.00
CA TYR A 140 -15.46 15.10 13.91
C TYR A 140 -16.44 15.25 15.08
N GLY A 141 -16.54 16.46 15.63
CA GLY A 141 -17.46 16.79 16.72
C GLY A 141 -18.86 17.16 16.21
N ASP A 142 -19.80 17.29 17.14
CA ASP A 142 -21.21 17.58 16.83
C ASP A 142 -21.44 19.00 16.28
N GLU A 143 -20.49 19.92 16.51
CA GLU A 143 -20.54 21.29 16.00
C GLU A 143 -20.05 21.41 14.54
N VAL A 144 -19.50 20.34 13.95
CA VAL A 144 -19.04 20.35 12.55
C VAL A 144 -20.25 20.33 11.61
N PRO A 145 -20.40 21.30 10.69
CA PRO A 145 -21.55 21.34 9.79
C PRO A 145 -21.63 20.11 8.87
N ASP A 146 -22.85 19.64 8.57
CA ASP A 146 -23.09 18.49 7.70
C ASP A 146 -22.36 18.56 6.35
N ALA A 147 -22.25 19.76 5.76
CA ALA A 147 -21.52 19.97 4.52
C ALA A 147 -20.02 19.65 4.66
N VAL A 148 -19.41 19.98 5.81
CA VAL A 148 -18.01 19.67 6.10
C VAL A 148 -17.85 18.17 6.42
N VAL A 149 -18.81 17.56 7.11
CA VAL A 149 -18.81 16.10 7.32
C VAL A 149 -18.87 15.35 5.99
N ALA A 150 -19.63 15.86 5.02
CA ALA A 150 -19.65 15.31 3.66
C ALA A 150 -18.29 15.45 2.96
N GLU A 151 -17.61 16.58 3.09
CA GLU A 151 -16.23 16.76 2.57
C GLU A 151 -15.23 15.79 3.24
N LEU A 152 -15.33 15.57 4.56
CA LEU A 152 -14.51 14.58 5.26
C LEU A 152 -14.78 13.16 4.75
N ARG A 153 -16.03 12.85 4.41
CA ARG A 153 -16.42 11.57 3.82
C ARG A 153 -15.82 11.39 2.43
N GLU A 154 -15.87 12.41 1.58
CA GLU A 154 -15.23 12.38 0.26
C GLU A 154 -13.70 12.22 0.37
N PHE A 155 -13.08 12.89 1.35
CA PHE A 155 -11.66 12.68 1.64
C PHE A 155 -11.39 11.23 2.06
N TYR A 156 -12.19 10.67 2.97
CA TYR A 156 -12.08 9.27 3.39
C TYR A 156 -12.21 8.29 2.22
N ASP A 157 -13.19 8.48 1.33
CA ASP A 157 -13.46 7.58 0.21
C ASP A 157 -12.27 7.49 -0.77
N SER A 158 -11.39 8.51 -0.79
CA SER A 158 -10.13 8.48 -1.55
C SER A 158 -8.93 7.93 -0.76
N HIS A 159 -9.06 7.69 0.54
CA HIS A 159 -8.01 7.29 1.48
C HIS A 159 -8.43 6.15 2.44
N GLU A 160 -9.26 5.21 1.99
CA GLU A 160 -9.89 4.18 2.86
C GLU A 160 -8.88 3.27 3.60
N ARG A 161 -7.71 3.05 2.99
CA ARG A 161 -6.75 2.05 3.45
C ARG A 161 -6.13 2.43 4.80
N GLY A 162 -6.50 1.69 5.85
CA GLY A 162 -5.97 1.89 7.20
C GLY A 162 -6.53 3.14 7.87
N THR A 163 -7.68 3.64 7.40
CA THR A 163 -8.30 4.86 7.90
C THR A 163 -9.63 4.54 8.59
N LEU A 164 -9.90 5.24 9.68
CA LEU A 164 -11.20 5.29 10.34
C LEU A 164 -11.75 6.72 10.24
N LEU A 165 -13.03 6.85 9.96
CA LEU A 165 -13.79 8.09 10.07
C LEU A 165 -14.99 7.84 10.99
N ALA A 166 -15.20 8.68 12.00
CA ALA A 166 -16.36 8.53 12.90
C ALA A 166 -16.67 9.85 13.63
N PRO A 167 -17.90 10.03 14.13
CA PRO A 167 -18.20 11.11 15.07
C PRO A 167 -17.50 10.87 16.41
N TYR A 168 -17.12 11.97 17.06
CA TYR A 168 -16.60 11.97 18.42
C TYR A 168 -17.23 13.12 19.22
N PRO A 169 -18.33 12.85 19.96
CA PRO A 169 -19.17 13.90 20.59
C PRO A 169 -18.49 14.77 21.65
N ASN A 170 -17.27 14.43 22.10
CA ASN A 170 -16.54 15.23 23.09
C ASN A 170 -15.69 16.35 22.47
N LEU A 171 -15.71 16.51 21.13
CA LEU A 171 -15.04 17.59 20.40
C LEU A 171 -15.92 18.82 20.21
#